data_AF-A0A3D5WJJ4-F1
#
_entry.id   AF-A0A3D5WJJ4-F1
#
_cell.length_a   1.000
_cell.length_b   1.000
_cell.length_c   1.000
_cell.angle_alpha   90.00
_cell.angle_beta   90.00
_cell.angle_gamma   90.00
#
_symmetry.space_group_name_H-M   'P 1'
#
loop_
_entity.id
_entity.type
_entity.pdbx_description
1 polymer ?
#
loop_
_entity_poly.entity_id
_entity_poly.type
_entity_poly.pdbx_seq_one_letter_code
_entity_poly.pdbx_strand_id
1 'polypeptide(L)' 'MEDNDIVALLWERQEPALAHLQDKYSTYLMQITRRIIIDEEDAKECVNDVWLKVWNSIPPGKPKHLAGYLAKIARNLA' A
#
# COMPACT_ATOMS: atom_id res chain seq x y z
N MET A 1 -14.46 3.98 -2.01
CA MET A 1 -14.52 2.92 -0.98
C MET A 1 -13.75 3.36 0.25
N GLU A 2 -14.24 3.03 1.45
CA GLU A 2 -13.62 3.48 2.71
C GLU A 2 -12.44 2.60 3.12
N ASP A 3 -11.56 3.14 3.95
CA ASP A 3 -10.34 2.43 4.39
C ASP A 3 -10.68 1.12 5.12
N ASN A 4 -11.74 1.13 5.94
CA ASN A 4 -12.18 -0.03 6.70
C ASN A 4 -12.65 -1.17 5.79
N ASP A 5 -13.31 -0.85 4.67
CA ASP A 5 -13.77 -1.86 3.71
C ASP A 5 -12.58 -2.49 2.99
N ILE A 6 -11.57 -1.67 2.60
CA ILE A 6 -10.33 -2.17 2.00
C ILE A 6 -9.62 -3.11 2.98
N VAL A 7 -9.53 -2.73 4.26
CA VAL A 7 -8.90 -3.58 5.29
C VAL A 7 -9.68 -4.87 5.49
N ALA A 8 -11.02 -4.85 5.45
CA ALA A 8 -11.84 -6.04 5.55
C ALA A 8 -11.60 -7.00 4.36
N LEU A 9 -11.57 -6.48 3.13
CA LEU A 9 -11.28 -7.28 1.95
C LEU A 9 -9.85 -7.87 1.96
N LEU A 10 -8.85 -7.09 2.40
CA LEU A 10 -7.48 -7.59 2.59
C LEU A 10 -7.42 -8.71 3.64
N TRP A 11 -8.19 -8.57 4.72
CA TRP A 11 -8.28 -9.56 5.78
C TRP A 11 -8.91 -10.87 5.30
N GLU A 12 -9.97 -10.77 4.51
CA GLU A 12 -10.67 -11.90 3.90
C GLU A 12 -9.94 -12.48 2.68
N ARG A 13 -8.77 -11.94 2.32
CA ARG A 13 -7.98 -12.35 1.15
C ARG A 13 -8.78 -12.28 -0.15
N GLN A 14 -9.64 -11.27 -0.26
CA GLN A 14 -10.39 -11.03 -1.49
C GLN A 14 -9.52 -10.27 -2.49
N GLU A 15 -9.40 -10.81 -3.70
CA GLU A 15 -8.61 -10.22 -4.79
C GLU A 15 -8.96 -8.76 -5.13
N PRO A 16 -10.24 -8.32 -5.11
CA PRO A 16 -10.61 -6.92 -5.34
C PRO A 16 -9.98 -5.92 -4.37
N ALA A 17 -9.49 -6.38 -3.22
CA ALA A 17 -8.84 -5.52 -2.23
C ALA A 17 -7.66 -4.74 -2.82
N LEU A 18 -6.84 -5.40 -3.65
CA LEU A 18 -5.67 -4.79 -4.27
C LEU A 18 -6.06 -3.71 -5.28
N ALA A 19 -7.10 -3.95 -6.09
CA ALA A 19 -7.59 -2.98 -7.05
C ALA A 19 -8.07 -1.70 -6.34
N HIS A 20 -8.85 -1.84 -5.27
CA HIS A 20 -9.31 -0.69 -4.49
C HIS A 20 -8.19 0.02 -3.72
N LEU A 21 -7.20 -0.74 -3.24
CA LEU A 21 -6.03 -0.17 -2.58
C LEU A 21 -5.19 0.67 -3.55
N GLN A 22 -4.93 0.13 -4.74
CA GLN A 22 -4.18 0.81 -5.80
C GLN A 22 -4.93 2.05 -6.28
N ASP A 23 -6.22 1.93 -6.60
CA ASP A 23 -7.05 3.04 -7.05
C ASP A 23 -7.03 4.21 -6.05
N LYS A 24 -7.12 3.92 -4.76
CA LYS A 24 -7.17 4.95 -3.71
C LYS A 24 -5.81 5.54 -3.36
N TYR A 25 -4.73 4.74 -3.34
CA TYR A 25 -3.47 5.15 -2.72
C TYR A 25 -2.26 5.23 -3.65
N SER A 26 -2.36 4.87 -4.93
CA SER A 26 -1.21 4.89 -5.84
C SER A 26 -0.55 6.26 -5.91
N THR A 27 -1.33 7.34 -6.08
CA THR A 27 -0.78 8.71 -6.13
C THR A 27 -0.15 9.11 -4.79
N TYR A 28 -0.77 8.75 -3.67
CA TYR A 28 -0.27 9.07 -2.33
C TYR A 28 1.07 8.38 -2.05
N LEU A 29 1.19 7.09 -2.38
CA LEU A 29 2.44 6.36 -2.20
C LEU A 29 3.53 6.85 -3.15
N MET A 30 3.20 7.10 -4.42
CA MET A 30 4.15 7.63 -5.39
C MET A 30 4.76 8.96 -4.91
N GLN A 31 3.96 9.85 -4.31
CA GLN A 31 4.45 11.11 -3.74
C GLN A 31 5.39 10.92 -2.55
N ILE A 32 5.23 9.86 -1.77
CA ILE A 32 6.10 9.54 -0.64
C ILE A 32 7.40 8.92 -1.15
N THR A 33 7.30 7.91 -2.02
CA THR A 33 8.45 7.16 -2.53
C THR A 33 9.39 8.06 -3.34
N ARG A 34 8.87 8.97 -4.17
CA ARG A 34 9.68 9.93 -4.95
C ARG A 34 10.51 10.92 -4.12
N ARG A 35 10.22 11.04 -2.81
CA ARG A 35 11.04 11.86 -1.90
C ARG A 35 12.28 11.11 -1.39
N ILE A 36 12.35 9.80 -1.64
CA ILE A 36 13.39 8.90 -1.13
C ILE A 36 14.16 8.32 -2.32
N ILE A 37 13.44 7.77 -3.31
CA ILE A 37 13.99 7.24 -4.55
C ILE A 37 13.84 8.30 -5.65
N ILE A 38 14.96 8.76 -6.20
CA ILE A 38 15.00 9.83 -7.21
C ILE A 38 14.59 9.32 -8.59
N ASP A 39 14.97 8.09 -8.92
CA ASP A 39 14.59 7.46 -10.19
C ASP A 39 13.09 7.12 -10.20
N GLU A 40 12.41 7.50 -11.28
CA GLU A 40 10.96 7.37 -11.37
C GLU A 40 10.52 5.92 -11.57
N GLU A 41 11.30 5.11 -12.30
CA GLU A 41 10.98 3.70 -12.52
C GLU A 41 11.22 2.90 -11.24
N ASP A 42 12.34 3.12 -10.56
CA ASP A 42 12.62 2.51 -9.26
C ASP A 42 11.54 2.89 -8.22
N ALA A 43 11.06 4.15 -8.25
CA ALA A 43 9.98 4.58 -7.37
C ALA A 43 8.65 3.86 -7.69
N LYS A 44 8.36 3.58 -8.97
CA LYS A 44 7.20 2.78 -9.38
C LYS A 44 7.32 1.33 -8.95
N GLU A 45 8.49 0.72 -9.12
CA GLU A 45 8.76 -0.65 -8.66
C GLU A 45 8.60 -0.77 -7.15
N CYS A 46 9.15 0.18 -6.39
CA CYS A 46 8.98 0.21 -4.94
C CYS A 46 7.50 0.33 -4.53
N VAL A 47 6.68 1.15 -5.21
CA VAL A 47 5.23 1.21 -4.96
C VAL A 47 4.54 -0.13 -5.28
N ASN A 48 4.95 -0.84 -6.32
CA ASN A 48 4.43 -2.18 -6.61
C ASN A 48 4.79 -3.19 -5.50
N ASP A 49 6.02 -3.13 -4.97
CA ASP A 49 6.45 -3.96 -3.84
C ASP A 49 5.65 -3.68 -2.58
N VAL A 50 5.20 -2.43 -2.36
CA VAL A 50 4.32 -2.09 -1.24
C VAL A 50 3.03 -2.91 -1.30
N TRP A 51 2.40 -3.07 -2.47
CA TRP A 51 1.16 -3.83 -2.59
C TRP A 51 1.32 -5.29 -2.17
N LEU A 52 2.40 -5.92 -2.65
CA LEU A 52 2.73 -7.28 -2.28
C LEU A 52 3.03 -7.40 -0.77
N LYS A 53 3.78 -6.44 -0.21
CA LYS A 53 4.11 -6.42 1.22
C LYS A 53 2.87 -6.22 2.09
N VAL A 54 1.96 -5.34 1.69
CA VAL A 54 0.68 -5.09 2.37
C VAL A 54 -0.15 -6.36 2.36
N TRP A 55 -0.34 -6.96 1.17
CA TRP A 55 -1.04 -8.23 1.01
C TRP A 55 -0.45 -9.31 1.93
N ASN A 56 0.87 -9.44 2.02
CA ASN A 56 1.48 -10.46 2.87
C ASN A 56 1.39 -10.12 4.37
N SER A 57 1.33 -8.85 4.74
CA SER A 57 1.32 -8.37 6.14
C SER A 57 -0.05 -8.41 6.83
N ILE A 58 -1.14 -8.46 6.06
CA ILE A 58 -2.51 -8.60 6.54
C ILE A 58 -2.97 -10.01 6.14
N PRO A 59 -3.41 -10.89 7.06
CA PRO A 59 -4.09 -10.57 8.32
C PRO A 59 -3.30 -10.36 9.63
N PRO A 60 -2.05 -10.78 9.87
CA PRO A 60 -1.51 -10.60 11.23
C PRO A 60 -1.49 -9.12 11.68
N GLY A 61 -1.38 -8.18 10.74
CA GLY A 61 -1.63 -6.75 10.98
C GLY A 61 -3.06 -6.31 10.67
N LYS A 62 -3.69 -5.56 11.58
CA LYS A 62 -4.95 -4.82 11.35
C LYS A 62 -4.74 -3.31 11.53
N PRO A 63 -4.47 -2.55 10.46
CA PRO A 63 -4.24 -1.12 10.60
C PRO A 63 -5.53 -0.37 10.95
N LYS A 64 -5.45 0.53 11.94
CA LYS A 64 -6.52 1.51 12.23
C LYS A 64 -6.51 2.69 11.25
N HIS A 65 -5.35 3.00 10.69
CA HIS A 65 -5.15 4.05 9.70
C HIS A 65 -4.38 3.48 8.51
N LEU A 66 -5.09 3.20 7.42
CA LEU A 66 -4.53 2.50 6.27
C LEU A 66 -3.45 3.35 5.58
N ALA A 67 -3.70 4.64 5.37
CA ALA A 67 -2.71 5.56 4.78
C ALA A 67 -1.36 5.54 5.52
N GLY A 68 -1.38 5.65 6.85
CA GLY A 68 -0.15 5.62 7.67
C GLY A 68 0.55 4.27 7.64
N TYR A 69 -0.21 3.19 7.56
CA TYR A 69 0.34 1.83 7.42
C TYR A 69 1.07 1.64 6.08
N LEU A 70 0.44 2.07 4.98
CA LEU A 70 1.03 2.03 3.64
C LEU A 70 2.29 2.90 3.56
N ALA A 71 2.23 4.12 4.08
CA ALA A 71 3.37 5.04 4.12
C ALA A 71 4.55 4.46 4.90
N LYS A 72 4.30 3.76 6.02
CA LYS A 72 5.35 3.08 6.78
C LYS A 72 6.01 1.98 5.96
N ILE A 73 5.23 1.18 5.24
CA ILE A 73 5.77 0.11 4.41
C ILE A 73 6.59 0.69 3.25
N ALA A 74 6.08 1.70 2.55
CA ALA A 74 6.78 2.37 1.45
C ALA A 74 8.14 2.92 1.91
N ARG A 75 8.18 3.63 3.05
CA ARG A 75 9.44 4.17 3.61
C ARG A 75 10.43 3.11 4.07
N ASN A 76 9.96 1.90 4.40
CA ASN A 76 10.82 0.80 4.81
C ASN A 76 11.38 0.00 3.62
N LEU A 77 10.76 0.11 2.46
CA LEU A 77 11.21 -0.53 1.21
C LEU A 77 12.10 0.40 0.38
N ALA A 78 11.90 1.72 0.51
CA ALA A 78 12.65 2.76 -0.18
C ALA A 78 14.00 3.08 0.46
#